data_AF-N6V061-F1
#
_entry.id   AF-N6V061-F1
#
_cell.length_a   1.000
_cell.length_b   1.000
_cell.length_c   1.000
_cell.angle_alpha   90.00
_cell.angle_beta   90.00
_cell.angle_gamma   90.00
#
_symmetry.space_group_name_H-M   'P 1'
#
loop_
_entity.id
_entity.type
_entity.pdbx_description
1 polymer ?
#
loop_
_entity_poly.entity_id
_entity_poly.type
_entity_poly.pdbx_seq_one_letter_code
_entity_poly.pdbx_strand_id
1 'polypeptide(L)'
;MLHCTAYATHGLDMTDATFTFRVEEDLKAAFSEAAKAHDQTGAQLLRGFMRDYVKRQQDAAEYDAWFRQQVQAGLASANAGNLIPADDVEAEFAALREETRRRLSGKPS
;
A
#
# COMPACT_ATOMS: atom_id res chain seq x y z
N MET A 1 37.48 42.30 -12.04
CA MET A 1 36.75 41.60 -10.96
C MET A 1 35.26 41.78 -11.20
N LEU A 2 34.65 40.83 -11.90
CA LEU A 2 33.20 40.63 -11.90
C LEU A 2 33.00 39.12 -12.07
N HIS A 3 32.65 38.48 -10.96
CA HIS A 3 32.24 37.08 -10.92
C HIS A 3 30.90 36.96 -11.66
N CYS A 4 30.90 36.24 -12.77
CA CYS A 4 29.66 35.74 -13.35
C CYS A 4 29.33 34.42 -12.66
N THR A 5 28.42 34.48 -11.68
CA THR A 5 27.92 33.34 -10.92
C THR A 5 27.11 32.44 -11.85
N ALA A 6 27.65 31.26 -12.15
CA ALA A 6 26.93 30.20 -12.86
C ALA A 6 25.89 29.57 -11.93
N TYR A 7 24.60 29.82 -12.15
CA TYR A 7 23.54 28.98 -11.59
C TYR A 7 23.30 27.81 -12.54
N ALA A 8 24.02 26.72 -12.29
CA ALA A 8 23.68 25.42 -12.82
C ALA A 8 22.44 24.89 -12.08
N THR A 9 21.30 24.84 -12.74
CA THR A 9 20.19 23.98 -12.33
C THR A 9 19.97 22.90 -13.38
N HIS A 10 20.81 21.87 -13.25
CA HIS A 10 20.47 20.46 -13.37
C HIS A 10 19.16 20.15 -14.10
N GLY A 11 19.25 19.98 -15.42
CA GLY A 11 18.33 19.12 -16.17
C GLY A 11 18.62 17.67 -15.80
N LEU A 12 17.84 17.13 -14.87
CA LEU A 12 17.61 15.69 -14.78
C LEU A 12 16.36 15.42 -15.61
N ASP A 13 16.53 14.74 -16.74
CA ASP A 13 15.43 14.27 -17.59
C ASP A 13 14.42 13.49 -16.75
N MET A 14 13.32 14.14 -16.37
CA MET A 14 12.09 13.42 -16.05
C MET A 14 11.54 12.99 -17.39
N THR A 15 11.63 11.69 -17.71
CA THR A 15 11.01 11.11 -18.91
C THR A 15 9.53 11.45 -18.91
N ASP A 16 9.15 12.49 -19.64
CA ASP A 16 7.76 12.95 -19.72
C ASP A 16 7.02 12.10 -20.76
N ALA A 17 5.85 11.59 -20.38
CA ALA A 17 5.02 10.74 -21.22
C ALA A 17 3.62 11.37 -21.30
N THR A 18 3.20 11.75 -22.51
CA THR A 18 1.91 12.42 -22.72
C THR A 18 0.81 11.40 -22.98
N PHE A 19 -0.27 11.48 -22.18
CA PHE A 19 -1.51 10.76 -22.40
C PHE A 19 -2.59 11.71 -22.91
N THR A 20 -3.22 11.39 -24.04
CA THR A 20 -4.36 12.13 -24.60
C THR A 20 -5.59 11.25 -24.58
N PHE A 21 -6.66 11.72 -23.95
CA PHE A 21 -7.95 11.02 -23.84
C PHE A 21 -9.08 11.94 -24.27
N ARG A 22 -10.14 11.35 -24.81
CA ARG A 22 -11.40 12.03 -25.07
C ARG A 22 -12.37 11.69 -23.96
N VAL A 23 -13.07 12.68 -23.45
CA VAL A 23 -14.11 12.56 -22.43
C VAL A 23 -15.29 13.43 -22.85
N GLU A 24 -16.47 13.11 -22.34
CA GLU A 24 -17.65 13.95 -22.51
C GLU A 24 -17.43 15.32 -21.85
N GLU A 25 -18.01 16.38 -22.44
CA GLU A 25 -17.77 17.75 -21.96
C GLU A 25 -18.30 17.96 -20.54
N ASP A 26 -19.47 17.38 -20.22
CA ASP A 26 -20.07 17.45 -18.89
C ASP A 26 -19.17 16.78 -17.84
N LEU A 27 -18.56 15.64 -18.19
CA LEU A 27 -17.63 14.93 -17.31
C LEU A 27 -16.34 15.74 -17.08
N LYS A 28 -15.81 16.38 -18.12
CA LYS A 28 -14.64 17.26 -18.01
C LYS A 28 -14.94 18.47 -17.11
N ALA A 29 -16.12 19.06 -17.23
CA ALA A 29 -16.55 20.17 -16.38
C ALA A 29 -16.62 19.76 -14.91
N ALA A 30 -17.34 18.67 -14.61
CA ALA A 30 -17.47 18.14 -13.25
C ALA A 30 -16.12 17.75 -12.63
N PHE A 31 -15.25 17.08 -13.40
CA PHE A 31 -13.91 16.71 -12.94
C PHE A 31 -13.04 17.93 -12.64
N SER A 32 -13.12 18.96 -13.48
CA SER A 32 -12.37 20.21 -13.29
C SER A 32 -12.84 20.98 -12.06
N GLU A 33 -14.15 20.98 -11.80
CA GLU A 33 -14.74 21.58 -10.60
C GLU A 33 -14.29 20.84 -9.33
N ALA A 34 -14.39 19.51 -9.33
CA ALA A 34 -13.93 18.68 -8.22
C ALA A 34 -12.43 18.86 -7.94
N ALA A 35 -11.60 18.94 -8.98
CA ALA A 35 -10.17 19.18 -8.81
C ALA A 35 -9.88 20.54 -8.16
N LYS A 36 -10.60 21.60 -8.58
CA LYS A 36 -10.49 22.94 -7.98
C LYS A 36 -10.88 22.96 -6.50
N ALA A 37 -11.91 22.20 -6.11
CA ALA A 37 -12.32 22.09 -4.70
C ALA A 37 -11.21 21.53 -3.79
N HIS A 38 -10.23 20.83 -4.36
CA HIS A 38 -9.07 20.28 -3.66
C HIS A 38 -7.75 21.03 -3.98
N ASP A 39 -7.81 22.22 -4.58
CA ASP A 39 -6.65 23.01 -5.03
C ASP A 39 -5.69 22.23 -5.95
N GLN A 40 -6.23 21.30 -6.72
CA GLN A 40 -5.48 20.45 -7.65
C GLN A 40 -5.90 20.69 -9.09
N THR A 41 -4.96 20.46 -10.01
CA THR A 41 -5.26 20.36 -11.44
C THR A 41 -5.72 18.95 -11.78
N GLY A 42 -6.54 18.81 -12.82
CA GLY A 42 -6.98 17.49 -13.30
C GLY A 42 -5.81 16.55 -13.61
N ALA A 43 -4.69 17.07 -14.11
CA ALA A 43 -3.48 16.29 -14.36
C ALA A 43 -2.81 15.78 -13.08
N GLN A 44 -2.81 16.57 -11.99
CA GLN A 44 -2.29 16.10 -10.69
C GLN A 44 -3.16 14.98 -10.12
N LEU A 45 -4.48 15.14 -10.20
CA LEU A 45 -5.45 14.14 -9.76
C LEU A 45 -5.29 12.83 -10.53
N LEU A 46 -5.13 12.91 -11.86
CA LEU A 46 -4.92 11.75 -12.71
C LEU A 46 -3.59 11.04 -12.39
N ARG A 47 -2.50 11.78 -12.17
CA ARG A 47 -1.21 11.20 -11.75
C ARG A 47 -1.31 10.52 -10.38
N GLY A 48 -2.02 11.12 -9.43
CA GLY A 48 -2.30 10.50 -8.12
C GLY A 48 -3.07 9.20 -8.27
N PHE A 49 -4.19 9.25 -9.01
CA PHE A 49 -5.02 8.09 -9.28
C PHE A 49 -4.25 6.95 -9.97
N MET A 50 -3.44 7.24 -10.99
CA MET A 50 -2.64 6.23 -11.69
C MET A 50 -1.66 5.53 -10.74
N ARG A 51 -0.95 6.30 -9.90
CA ARG A 51 -0.02 5.73 -8.91
C ARG A 51 -0.75 4.88 -7.89
N ASP A 52 -1.88 5.34 -7.38
CA ASP A 52 -2.67 4.59 -6.40
C ASP A 52 -3.31 3.33 -7.00
N TYR A 53 -3.67 3.37 -8.29
CA TYR A 53 -4.18 2.21 -9.01
C TYR A 53 -3.10 1.16 -9.20
N VAL A 54 -1.92 1.55 -9.71
CA VAL A 54 -0.78 0.63 -9.89
C VAL A 54 -0.35 0.02 -8.57
N LYS A 55 -0.23 0.85 -7.52
CA LYS A 55 0.11 0.36 -6.17
C LYS A 55 -0.90 -0.66 -5.67
N ARG A 56 -2.21 -0.37 -5.76
CA ARG A 56 -3.25 -1.33 -5.34
C ARG A 56 -3.18 -2.66 -6.11
N GLN A 57 -2.88 -2.62 -7.41
CA GLN A 57 -2.74 -3.84 -8.20
C GLN A 57 -1.48 -4.63 -7.84
N GLN A 58 -0.37 -3.94 -7.56
CA GLN A 58 0.86 -4.56 -7.08
C GLN A 58 0.67 -5.16 -5.69
N ASP A 59 0.12 -4.40 -4.74
CA ASP A 59 -0.16 -4.86 -3.38
C ASP A 59 -1.07 -6.10 -3.40
N ALA A 60 -2.10 -6.14 -4.25
CA ALA A 60 -2.97 -7.31 -4.40
C ALA A 60 -2.23 -8.52 -4.99
N ALA A 61 -1.43 -8.33 -6.04
CA ALA A 61 -0.67 -9.40 -6.66
C ALA A 61 0.45 -9.94 -5.76
N GLU A 62 1.14 -9.05 -5.05
CA GLU A 62 2.18 -9.38 -4.07
C GLU A 62 1.59 -10.07 -2.86
N TYR A 63 0.46 -9.59 -2.35
CA TYR A 63 -0.28 -10.24 -1.27
C TYR A 63 -0.71 -11.66 -1.67
N ASP A 64 -1.28 -11.84 -2.86
CA ASP A 64 -1.68 -13.15 -3.36
C ASP A 64 -0.48 -14.09 -3.53
N ALA A 65 0.64 -13.60 -4.07
CA ALA A 65 1.85 -14.38 -4.24
C ALA A 65 2.44 -14.81 -2.90
N TRP A 66 2.55 -13.87 -1.96
CA TRP A 66 3.00 -14.15 -0.59
C TRP A 66 2.06 -15.14 0.11
N PHE A 67 0.75 -14.93 0.03
CA PHE A 67 -0.26 -15.80 0.65
C PHE A 67 -0.17 -17.23 0.12
N ARG A 68 -0.03 -17.40 -1.20
CA ARG A 68 0.17 -18.71 -1.82
C ARG A 68 1.45 -19.39 -1.32
N GLN A 69 2.55 -18.65 -1.16
CA GLN A 69 3.78 -19.21 -0.60
C GLN A 69 3.60 -19.66 0.86
N GLN A 70 2.92 -18.87 1.70
CA GLN A 70 2.63 -19.24 3.08
C GLN A 70 1.74 -20.49 3.16
N VAL A 71 0.71 -20.59 2.32
CA VAL A 71 -0.16 -21.78 2.24
C VAL A 71 0.64 -23.02 1.84
N GLN A 72 1.50 -22.93 0.83
CA GLN A 72 2.33 -24.06 0.41
C GLN A 72 3.33 -24.48 1.49
N ALA A 73 3.93 -23.53 2.21
CA ALA A 73 4.80 -23.84 3.34
C ALA A 73 4.05 -24.57 4.46
N GLY A 74 2.83 -24.14 4.79
CA GLY A 74 1.96 -24.80 5.77
C GLY A 74 1.59 -26.23 5.36
N LEU A 75 1.17 -26.43 4.11
CA LEU A 75 0.87 -27.76 3.56
C LEU A 75 2.09 -28.68 3.57
N ALA A 76 3.25 -28.18 3.17
CA ALA A 76 4.49 -28.95 3.19
C ALA A 76 4.89 -29.37 4.62
N SER A 77 4.75 -28.46 5.60
CA SER A 77 5.02 -28.74 7.01
C SER A 77 4.06 -29.80 7.58
N ALA A 78 2.76 -29.66 7.29
CA ALA A 78 1.75 -30.63 7.68
C ALA A 78 2.01 -32.01 7.07
N ASN A 79 2.32 -32.06 5.78
CA ASN A 79 2.66 -33.30 5.07
C ASN A 79 3.96 -33.93 5.58
N ALA A 80 4.90 -33.13 6.08
CA ALA A 80 6.10 -33.61 6.76
C ALA A 80 5.83 -34.13 8.19
N GLY A 81 4.58 -34.04 8.67
CA GLY A 81 4.18 -34.51 10.00
C GLY A 81 4.44 -33.51 11.13
N ASN A 82 4.83 -32.27 10.81
CA ASN A 82 5.05 -31.21 11.79
C ASN A 82 3.71 -30.56 12.20
N LEU A 83 2.81 -31.39 12.73
CA LEU A 83 1.49 -30.99 13.22
C LEU A 83 1.48 -31.00 14.74
N ILE A 84 0.77 -30.04 15.32
CA ILE A 84 0.51 -29.97 16.75
C ILE A 84 -0.96 -30.39 16.97
N PRO A 85 -1.26 -31.29 17.92
CA PRO A 85 -2.63 -31.62 18.29
C PRO A 85 -3.44 -30.37 18.67
N ALA A 86 -4.72 -30.35 18.30
CA ALA A 86 -5.58 -29.19 18.56
C ALA A 86 -5.68 -28.84 20.05
N ASP A 87 -5.72 -29.85 20.93
CA ASP A 87 -5.82 -29.67 22.37
C ASP A 87 -4.60 -28.97 22.96
N ASP A 88 -3.40 -29.27 22.45
CA ASP A 88 -2.15 -28.65 22.89
C ASP A 88 -2.09 -27.17 22.46
N VAL A 89 -2.52 -26.88 21.23
CA VAL A 89 -2.64 -25.49 20.73
C VAL A 89 -3.64 -24.71 21.58
N GLU A 90 -4.82 -25.27 21.87
CA GLU A 90 -5.83 -24.57 22.65
C GLU A 90 -5.34 -24.28 24.08
N ALA A 91 -4.64 -25.23 24.71
CA ALA A 91 -4.06 -25.04 26.04
C ALA A 91 -3.03 -23.90 26.06
N GLU A 92 -2.13 -23.85 25.07
CA GLU A 92 -1.12 -22.79 24.94
C GLU A 92 -1.77 -21.43 24.75
N PHE A 93 -2.69 -21.30 23.79
CA PHE A 93 -3.35 -20.03 23.52
C PHE A 93 -4.28 -19.59 24.67
N ALA A 94 -4.89 -20.52 25.41
CA ALA A 94 -5.62 -20.19 26.62
C ALA A 94 -4.72 -19.54 27.69
N ALA A 95 -3.52 -20.09 27.90
CA ALA A 95 -2.53 -19.53 28.82
C ALA A 95 -2.05 -18.13 28.38
N LEU A 96 -1.78 -17.94 27.08
CA LEU A 96 -1.37 -16.64 26.51
C LEU A 96 -2.45 -15.57 26.67
N ARG A 97 -3.72 -15.93 26.46
CA ARG A 97 -4.87 -15.02 26.65
C ARG A 97 -5.02 -14.62 28.11
N GLU A 98 -4.85 -15.55 29.04
CA GLU A 98 -4.91 -15.27 30.48
C GLU A 98 -3.77 -14.37 30.94
N GLU A 99 -2.55 -14.59 30.46
CA GLU A 99 -1.41 -13.70 30.71
C GLU A 99 -1.65 -12.28 30.17
N THR A 100 -2.17 -12.16 28.95
CA THR A 100 -2.48 -10.87 28.35
C THR A 100 -3.56 -10.12 29.14
N ARG A 101 -4.60 -10.84 29.59
CA ARG A 101 -5.67 -10.29 30.43
C ARG A 101 -5.13 -9.75 31.75
N ARG A 102 -4.26 -10.52 32.43
CA ARG A 102 -3.61 -10.10 33.68
C ARG A 102 -2.80 -8.82 33.51
N ARG A 103 -2.05 -8.68 32.39
CA ARG A 103 -1.29 -7.45 32.06
C ARG A 103 -2.19 -6.24 31.85
N LEU A 104 -3.32 -6.42 31.16
CA LEU A 104 -4.27 -5.33 30.91
C LEU A 104 -5.00 -4.89 32.19
N SER A 105 -5.34 -5.83 33.08
CA SER A 105 -5.95 -5.51 34.38
C SER A 105 -4.97 -4.90 35.40
N GLY A 106 -3.66 -5.10 35.20
CA GLY A 106 -2.60 -4.62 36.11
C GLY A 106 -2.05 -3.22 35.80
N LYS A 107 -2.56 -2.52 34.78
CA LYS A 107 -2.14 -1.15 34.44
C LYS A 107 -3.04 -0.15 35.18
N PRO A 108 -2.57 0.56 36.22
CA PRO A 108 -3.31 1.67 36.78
C PRO A 108 -3.33 2.81 35.76
N SER A 109 -4.49 3.47 35.63
CA SER A 109 -4.69 4.65 34.77
C SER A 109 -3.87 5.85 35.22
#